data_AF-A0A9P7JEE7-F1
#
_entry.id   AF-A0A9P7JEE7-F1
#
_cell.length_a   1.000
_cell.length_b   1.000
_cell.length_c   1.000
_cell.angle_alpha   90.00
_cell.angle_beta   90.00
_cell.angle_gamma   90.00
#
_symmetry.space_group_name_H-M   'P 1'
#
loop_
_entity.id
_entity.type
_entity.pdbx_description
1 polymer ?
#
loop_
_entity_poly.entity_id
_entity_poly.type
_entity_poly.pdbx_seq_one_letter_code
_entity_poly.pdbx_strand_id
1 'polypeptide(L)'
;MLDIIDTGTTASSSVDWCTTWKNPPEAAALQEEIENIHSEGCVCLVLQAQHPTKFMTSWSHQAYWRNPTYLMVKFALCIIGGLFVEFTFYCTSDLLQGTQNKLFAIFLASALSVPLSQQLQVM
;
A
#
# COMPACT_ATOMS: atom_id res chain seq x y z
N MET A 1 27.63 8.10 -29.35
CA MET A 1 27.15 9.49 -29.43
C MET A 1 26.55 9.84 -28.07
N LEU A 2 27.37 10.41 -27.20
CA LEU A 2 26.97 11.15 -26.00
C LEU A 2 28.09 12.16 -25.77
N ASP A 3 27.72 13.41 -26.00
CA ASP A 3 28.53 14.62 -25.98
C ASP A 3 28.96 14.90 -24.54
N ILE A 4 30.28 14.94 -24.29
CA ILE A 4 30.81 15.24 -22.96
C ILE A 4 31.36 16.66 -23.03
N ILE A 5 30.74 17.49 -22.19
CA ILE A 5 30.90 18.92 -22.05
C ILE A 5 32.38 19.31 -21.91
N ASP A 6 32.76 20.25 -22.76
CA ASP A 6 33.95 21.08 -22.72
C ASP A 6 34.18 21.65 -21.31
N THR A 7 35.22 21.15 -20.64
CA THR A 7 35.88 21.87 -19.54
C THR A 7 37.36 21.95 -19.88
N GLY A 8 37.75 23.11 -20.42
CA GLY A 8 39.11 23.37 -20.85
C GLY A 8 40.13 23.16 -19.73
N THR A 9 40.97 22.15 -19.89
CA THR A 9 42.39 22.20 -19.52
C THR A 9 43.17 21.22 -20.38
N THR A 10 44.24 21.73 -20.96
CA THR A 10 45.13 21.06 -21.90
C THR A 10 45.96 19.99 -21.18
N ALA A 11 45.53 18.73 -21.23
CA ALA A 11 46.40 17.57 -21.07
C ALA A 11 45.73 16.37 -21.74
N SER A 12 46.20 16.00 -22.93
CA SER A 12 45.77 14.79 -23.61
C SER A 12 46.20 13.57 -22.79
N SER A 13 45.30 13.04 -21.97
CA SER A 13 45.34 11.61 -21.61
C SER A 13 44.29 10.93 -22.49
N SER A 14 44.75 10.36 -23.60
CA SER A 14 43.97 9.54 -24.54
C SER A 14 43.54 8.19 -23.94
N VAL A 15 43.31 8.15 -22.63
CA VAL A 15 42.95 6.93 -21.91
C VAL A 15 41.45 6.76 -22.07
N ASP A 16 41.07 5.90 -23.01
CA ASP A 16 39.72 5.40 -23.09
C ASP A 16 39.48 4.48 -21.88
N TRP A 17 38.84 5.04 -20.85
CA TRP A 17 38.55 4.34 -19.61
C TRP A 17 37.67 3.11 -19.84
N CYS A 18 36.77 3.13 -20.83
CA CYS A 18 35.91 1.99 -21.12
C CYS A 18 36.71 0.76 -21.57
N THR A 19 37.76 0.96 -22.38
CA THR A 19 38.66 -0.12 -22.79
C THR A 19 39.64 -0.49 -21.69
N THR A 20 40.13 0.48 -20.93
CA THR A 20 41.05 0.25 -19.79
C THR A 20 40.42 -0.62 -18.71
N TRP A 21 39.13 -0.45 -18.42
CA TRP A 21 38.39 -1.27 -17.45
C TRP A 21 37.97 -2.65 -17.97
N LYS A 22 37.93 -2.86 -19.29
CA LYS A 22 37.56 -4.15 -19.91
C LYS A 22 38.75 -5.08 -20.20
N ASN A 23 39.94 -4.52 -20.35
CA ASN A 23 41.16 -5.26 -20.68
C ASN A 23 41.96 -5.88 -19.51
N PRO A 24 41.70 -5.62 -18.20
CA PRO A 24 42.54 -6.22 -17.17
C PRO A 24 42.24 -7.72 -17.05
N PRO A 25 43.26 -8.58 -16.85
CA PRO A 25 43.07 -10.02 -16.74
C PRO A 25 42.18 -10.41 -15.55
N GLU A 26 42.16 -9.58 -14.51
CA GLU A 26 41.31 -9.76 -13.33
C GLU A 26 39.82 -9.61 -13.65
N ALA A 27 39.44 -8.77 -14.62
CA ALA A 27 38.04 -8.60 -15.01
C ALA A 27 37.47 -9.86 -15.70
N ALA A 28 38.30 -10.59 -16.45
CA ALA A 28 37.89 -11.85 -17.06
C ALA A 28 37.64 -12.94 -16.00
N ALA A 29 38.52 -13.03 -14.99
CA ALA A 29 38.34 -13.96 -13.87
C ALA A 29 37.09 -13.63 -13.04
N LEU A 30 36.81 -12.35 -12.80
CA LEU A 30 35.62 -11.90 -12.07
C LEU A 30 34.33 -12.19 -12.86
N GLN A 31 34.37 -12.04 -14.19
CA GLN A 31 33.25 -12.38 -15.05
C GLN A 31 32.97 -13.89 -15.06
N GLU A 32 34.01 -14.72 -15.02
CA GLU A 32 33.90 -16.18 -14.89
C GLU A 32 33.31 -16.57 -13.51
N GLU A 33 33.74 -15.92 -12.43
CA GLU A 33 33.18 -16.14 -11.09
C GLU A 33 31.69 -15.76 -11.01
N ILE A 34 31.30 -14.63 -11.62
CA ILE A 34 29.89 -14.20 -11.70
C ILE A 34 29.06 -15.24 -12.46
N GLU A 35 29.56 -15.76 -13.59
CA GLU A 35 28.87 -16.79 -14.36
C GLU A 35 28.75 -18.10 -13.56
N ASN A 36 29.79 -18.47 -12.81
CA ASN A 36 29.76 -19.63 -11.93
C ASN A 36 28.66 -19.48 -10.84
N ILE A 37 28.62 -18.33 -10.16
CA ILE A 37 27.58 -18.01 -9.15
C ILE A 37 26.18 -18.01 -9.78
N HIS A 38 26.04 -17.50 -11.00
CA HIS A 38 24.75 -17.51 -11.71
C HIS A 38 24.30 -18.94 -12.04
N SER A 39 25.23 -19.80 -12.47
CA SER A 39 24.95 -21.21 -12.75
C SER A 39 24.54 -22.00 -11.50
N GLU A 40 25.20 -21.75 -10.36
CA GLU A 40 24.90 -22.35 -9.07
C GLU A 40 23.56 -21.82 -8.49
N GLY A 41 23.31 -20.52 -8.64
CA GLY A 41 22.09 -19.85 -8.17
C GLY A 41 20.83 -20.30 -8.93
N CYS A 42 20.94 -20.56 -10.24
CA CYS A 42 19.83 -21.07 -11.05
C CYS A 42 19.37 -22.47 -10.62
N VAL A 43 20.27 -23.32 -10.13
CA VAL A 43 19.93 -24.67 -9.66
C VAL A 43 19.20 -24.61 -8.30
N CYS A 44 19.56 -23.64 -7.45
CA CYS A 44 18.96 -23.50 -6.11
C CYS A 44 17.55 -22.87 -6.16
N LEU A 45 17.30 -21.93 -7.08
CA LEU A 45 16.02 -21.21 -7.20
C LEU A 45 14.84 -22.11 -7.61
N VAL A 46 15.09 -23.21 -8.33
CA VAL A 46 14.03 -24.13 -8.78
C VAL A 46 13.48 -24.99 -7.62
N LEU A 47 14.29 -25.27 -6.60
CA LEU A 47 13.89 -26.11 -5.46
C LEU A 47 13.19 -25.32 -4.33
N GLN A 48 13.36 -24.00 -4.26
CA GLN A 48 12.84 -23.20 -3.14
C GLN A 48 11.60 -22.36 -3.49
N ALA A 49 11.09 -22.43 -4.72
CA ALA A 49 9.90 -21.70 -5.15
C ALA A 49 8.57 -22.36 -4.76
N GLN A 50 8.56 -23.32 -3.83
CA GLN A 50 7.35 -23.94 -3.30
C GLN A 50 7.08 -23.46 -1.86
N HIS A 51 6.99 -22.15 -1.67
CA HIS A 51 6.30 -21.61 -0.50
C HIS A 51 4.79 -21.85 -0.71
N PRO A 52 4.12 -22.71 0.09
CA PRO A 52 2.68 -22.83 0.00
C PRO A 52 2.07 -21.52 0.50
N THR A 53 1.59 -20.69 -0.43
CA THR A 53 0.75 -19.51 -0.17
C THR A 53 -0.62 -19.95 0.35
N LYS A 54 -0.66 -20.64 1.50
CA LYS A 54 -1.90 -21.14 2.11
C LYS A 54 -2.50 -20.20 3.15
N PHE A 55 -1.86 -19.06 3.41
CA PHE A 55 -2.37 -18.03 4.32
C PHE A 55 -2.16 -16.63 3.78
N MET A 56 -2.60 -16.37 2.55
CA MET A 56 -2.81 -14.99 2.12
C MET A 56 -4.12 -14.48 2.71
N THR A 57 -4.13 -14.21 4.03
CA THR A 57 -4.92 -13.06 4.47
C THR A 57 -4.29 -11.88 3.72
N SER A 58 -5.06 -11.27 2.81
CA SER A 58 -4.57 -10.13 2.04
C SER A 58 -3.91 -9.15 3.01
N TRP A 59 -2.76 -8.58 2.63
CA TRP A 59 -2.01 -7.61 3.44
C TRP A 59 -2.92 -6.52 4.03
N SER A 60 -4.00 -6.17 3.32
CA SER A 60 -5.05 -5.27 3.80
C SER A 60 -5.71 -5.70 5.12
N HIS A 61 -6.00 -7.00 5.30
CA HIS A 61 -6.58 -7.53 6.53
C HIS A 61 -5.58 -7.42 7.68
N GLN A 62 -4.32 -7.77 7.44
CA GLN A 62 -3.27 -7.65 8.48
C GLN A 62 -3.00 -6.19 8.87
N ALA A 63 -3.03 -5.27 7.91
CA ALA A 63 -2.86 -3.83 8.15
C ALA A 63 -4.06 -3.23 8.90
N TYR A 64 -5.28 -3.69 8.60
CA TYR A 64 -6.51 -3.22 9.26
C TYR A 64 -6.54 -3.60 10.74
N TRP A 65 -6.17 -4.83 11.09
CA TRP A 65 -6.07 -5.28 12.48
C TRP A 65 -4.92 -4.62 13.25
N ARG A 66 -3.92 -4.05 12.57
CA ARG A 66 -2.75 -3.40 13.19
C ARG A 66 -3.05 -2.03 13.82
N ASN A 67 -4.17 -1.40 13.44
CA ASN A 67 -4.61 -0.11 14.00
C ASN A 67 -5.95 -0.27 14.76
N PRO A 68 -5.95 -0.92 15.95
CA PRO A 68 -7.18 -1.18 16.70
C PRO A 68 -7.90 0.12 17.10
N THR A 69 -7.17 1.21 17.32
CA THR A 69 -7.73 2.52 17.65
C THR A 69 -8.63 3.06 16.53
N TYR A 70 -8.19 2.95 15.28
CA TYR A 70 -8.97 3.42 14.12
C TYR A 70 -10.27 2.62 13.94
N LEU A 71 -10.19 1.31 14.16
CA LEU A 71 -11.34 0.42 14.14
C LEU A 71 -12.36 0.77 15.23
N MET A 72 -11.88 0.97 16.46
CA MET A 72 -12.73 1.31 17.61
C MET A 72 -13.43 2.66 17.43
N VAL A 73 -12.75 3.66 16.88
CA VAL A 73 -13.36 4.97 16.60
C VAL A 73 -14.49 4.85 15.56
N LYS A 74 -14.33 4.03 14.52
CA LYS A 74 -15.42 3.79 13.55
C LYS A 74 -16.62 3.11 14.18
N PHE A 75 -16.40 2.09 15.00
CA PHE A 75 -17.50 1.43 15.72
C PHE A 75 -18.18 2.37 16.70
N ALA A 76 -17.41 3.13 17.48
CA ALA A 76 -17.95 4.12 18.40
C ALA A 76 -18.76 5.18 17.66
N LEU A 77 -18.30 5.66 16.50
CA LEU A 77 -19.02 6.63 15.68
C LEU A 77 -20.37 6.08 15.19
N CYS A 78 -20.41 4.83 14.72
CA CYS A 78 -21.66 4.17 14.32
C CYS A 78 -22.62 3.97 15.50
N ILE A 79 -22.10 3.49 16.64
CA ILE A 79 -22.92 3.21 17.83
C ILE A 79 -23.48 4.50 18.42
N ILE A 80 -22.62 5.50 18.67
CA ILE A 80 -23.03 6.78 19.26
C ILE A 80 -23.92 7.56 18.28
N GLY A 81 -23.61 7.55 16.98
CA GLY A 81 -24.44 8.19 15.96
C GLY A 81 -25.83 7.55 15.85
N GLY A 82 -25.91 6.22 15.85
CA GLY A 82 -27.17 5.47 15.87
C GLY A 82 -27.99 5.75 17.13
N LEU A 83 -27.36 5.66 18.31
CA LEU A 83 -27.98 5.98 19.59
C LEU A 83 -28.47 7.43 19.67
N PHE A 84 -27.72 8.39 19.11
CA PHE A 84 -28.11 9.79 19.10
C PHE A 84 -29.37 10.02 18.25
N VAL A 85 -29.43 9.42 17.06
CA VAL A 85 -30.61 9.48 16.21
C VAL A 85 -31.79 8.80 16.90
N GLU A 86 -31.61 7.58 17.42
CA GLU A 86 -32.68 6.82 18.07
C GLU A 86 -33.22 7.53 19.33
N PHE A 87 -32.33 8.10 20.14
CA PHE A 87 -32.69 8.89 21.33
C PHE A 87 -33.44 10.18 20.98
N THR A 88 -33.11 10.83 19.87
CA THR A 88 -33.78 12.07 19.41
C THR A 88 -35.28 11.85 19.15
N PHE A 89 -35.69 10.65 18.73
CA PHE A 89 -37.07 10.33 18.38
C PHE A 89 -37.77 9.40 19.37
N TYR A 90 -37.09 9.01 20.47
CA TYR A 90 -37.53 8.01 21.45
C TYR A 90 -38.84 8.35 22.18
N CYS A 91 -39.23 9.62 22.26
CA CYS A 91 -40.49 10.07 22.89
C CYS A 91 -41.41 10.85 21.95
N THR A 92 -41.61 10.35 20.73
CA THR A 92 -42.56 10.96 19.81
C THR A 92 -43.97 10.42 20.04
N SER A 93 -44.93 11.29 20.36
CA SER A 93 -46.35 10.94 20.51
C SER A 93 -46.93 10.31 19.23
N ASP A 94 -47.75 9.27 19.35
CA ASP A 94 -48.37 8.51 18.24
C ASP A 94 -49.52 9.28 17.53
N LEU A 95 -49.29 10.55 17.24
CA LEU A 95 -50.15 11.37 16.37
C LEU A 95 -49.63 11.31 14.92
N LEU A 96 -50.38 11.86 13.96
CA LEU A 96 -49.94 11.94 12.55
C LEU A 96 -48.52 12.55 12.40
N GLN A 97 -48.20 13.52 13.24
CA GLN A 97 -46.88 14.16 13.34
C GLN A 97 -45.79 13.18 13.82
N GLY A 98 -46.16 12.17 14.61
CA GLY A 98 -45.23 11.19 15.13
C GLY A 98 -44.74 10.19 14.10
N THR A 99 -45.62 9.79 13.17
CA THR A 99 -45.24 8.95 12.03
C THR A 99 -44.23 9.68 11.12
N GLN A 100 -44.40 10.99 10.90
CA GLN A 100 -43.45 11.80 10.13
C GLN A 100 -42.09 11.88 10.84
N ASN A 101 -42.08 12.06 12.16
CA ASN A 101 -40.85 12.08 12.96
C ASN A 101 -40.08 10.75 12.86
N LYS A 102 -40.79 9.62 12.92
CA LYS A 102 -40.20 8.28 12.77
C LYS A 102 -39.59 8.06 11.37
N LEU A 103 -40.26 8.51 10.31
CA LEU A 103 -39.72 8.44 8.94
C LEU A 103 -38.48 9.33 8.76
N PHE A 104 -38.48 10.51 9.38
CA PHE A 104 -37.33 11.42 9.36
C PHE A 104 -36.14 10.83 10.14
N ALA A 105 -36.37 10.12 11.24
CA ALA A 105 -35.35 9.40 11.99
C ALA A 105 -34.63 8.35 11.13
N ILE A 106 -35.39 7.53 10.39
CA ILE A 106 -34.85 6.49 9.50
C ILE A 106 -34.06 7.12 8.34
N PHE A 107 -34.53 8.26 7.82
CA PHE A 107 -33.81 9.02 6.81
C PHE A 107 -32.49 9.60 7.34
N LEU A 108 -32.46 10.15 8.55
CA LEU A 108 -31.22 10.63 9.18
C LEU A 108 -30.23 9.50 9.44
N ALA A 109 -30.71 8.33 9.88
CA ALA A 109 -29.89 7.14 10.07
C ALA A 109 -29.27 6.64 8.75
N SER A 110 -30.01 6.68 7.65
CA SER A 110 -29.47 6.31 6.33
C SER A 110 -28.52 7.36 5.76
N ALA A 111 -28.76 8.65 6.01
CA ALA A 111 -27.88 9.74 5.60
C ALA A 111 -26.49 9.68 6.28
N LEU A 112 -26.41 9.17 7.52
CA LEU A 112 -25.14 8.91 8.23
C LEU A 112 -24.25 7.87 7.54
N SER A 113 -24.81 6.99 6.71
CA SER A 113 -24.04 5.98 5.94
C SER A 113 -23.15 6.60 4.86
N VAL A 114 -23.53 7.77 4.33
CA VAL A 114 -22.79 8.48 3.28
C VAL A 114 -21.41 8.97 3.75
N PRO A 115 -21.29 9.76 4.83
CA PRO A 115 -19.98 10.20 5.32
C PRO A 115 -19.12 9.05 5.85
N LEU A 116 -19.73 7.95 6.34
CA LEU A 116 -19.01 6.74 6.74
C LEU A 116 -18.33 6.07 5.53
N SER A 117 -19.02 6.03 4.39
CA SER A 117 -18.48 5.49 3.14
C SER A 117 -17.34 6.36 2.59
N GLN A 118 -17.46 7.69 2.70
CA GLN A 118 -16.40 8.60 2.28
C GLN A 118 -15.13 8.47 3.13
N GLN A 119 -15.25 8.15 4.42
CA GLN A 119 -14.12 7.86 5.31
C GLN A 119 -13.42 6.52 5.01
N LEU A 120 -14.00 5.65 4.17
CA LEU A 120 -13.35 4.42 3.71
C LEU A 120 -12.57 4.62 2.41
N GLN A 121 -12.91 5.62 1.62
CA GLN A 121 -12.36 5.84 0.28
C GLN A 121 -11.02 6.60 0.27
N VAL A 122 -10.64 7.20 1.40
CA VAL A 122 -9.38 7.95 1.60
C VAL A 122 -8.23 7.02 2.05
N MET A 123 -8.26 5.74 1.67
CA MET A 123 -7.22 4.76 2.04
C MET A 123 -6.38 4.33 0.85
#